data_AF-C9LNP9-F1
#
_entry.id   AF-C9LNP9-F1
#
_cell.length_a   1.000
_cell.length_b   1.000
_cell.length_c   1.000
_cell.angle_alpha   90.00
_cell.angle_beta   90.00
_cell.angle_gamma   90.00
#
_symmetry.space_group_name_H-M   'P 1'
#
loop_
_entity.id
_entity.type
_entity.pdbx_description
1 polymer ?
#
loop_
_entity_poly.entity_id
_entity_poly.type
_entity_poly.pdbx_seq_one_letter_code
_entity_poly.pdbx_strand_id
1 'polypeptide(L)' 'MSINELQQYIGLGKNRAFEFGKRVGALKKIGRRSLYDKSVIDRALNRMGRDEK' A
#
# COMPACT_ATOMS: atom_id res chain seq x y z
N MET A 1 8.51 -1.44 -2.29
CA MET A 1 7.78 -1.91 -3.48
C MET A 1 7.36 -0.74 -4.37
N SER A 2 7.27 -0.95 -5.67
CA SER A 2 6.75 -0.02 -6.68
C SER A 2 5.21 -0.02 -6.70
N ILE A 3 4.60 0.88 -7.49
CA ILE A 3 3.14 0.89 -7.65
C ILE A 3 2.62 -0.39 -8.32
N ASN A 4 3.34 -0.96 -9.28
CA ASN A 4 2.92 -2.19 -9.97
C ASN A 4 2.94 -3.39 -9.01
N GLU A 5 3.98 -3.51 -8.19
CA GLU A 5 4.08 -4.53 -7.15
C GLU A 5 2.95 -4.36 -6.11
N LEU A 6 2.65 -3.11 -5.71
CA LEU A 6 1.56 -2.84 -4.78
C LEU A 6 0.19 -3.26 -5.36
N GLN A 7 -0.07 -2.96 -6.64
CA GLN A 7 -1.30 -3.37 -7.32
C GLN A 7 -1.49 -4.89 -7.30
N GLN A 8 -0.45 -5.63 -7.64
CA GLN A 8 -0.46 -7.09 -7.62
C GLN A 8 -0.65 -7.62 -6.20
N TYR A 9 0.00 -6.99 -5.21
CA TYR A 9 -0.03 -7.44 -3.83
C TYR A 9 -1.40 -7.31 -3.17
N ILE A 10 -2.10 -6.21 -3.39
CA ILE A 10 -3.42 -5.94 -2.76
C ILE A 10 -4.60 -6.23 -3.70
N GLY A 11 -4.35 -6.64 -4.94
CA GLY A 11 -5.38 -6.93 -5.94
C GLY A 11 -6.18 -5.72 -6.42
N LEU A 12 -5.67 -4.49 -6.26
CA LEU A 12 -6.37 -3.26 -6.64
C LEU A 12 -5.79 -2.61 -7.90
N GLY A 13 -6.64 -1.89 -8.63
CA GLY A 13 -6.22 -1.04 -9.73
C GLY A 13 -5.32 0.12 -9.29
N LYS A 14 -4.53 0.68 -10.21
CA LYS A 14 -3.44 1.64 -9.95
C LYS A 14 -3.85 2.82 -9.05
N ASN A 15 -4.96 3.48 -9.38
CA ASN A 15 -5.42 4.66 -8.63
C ASN A 15 -5.81 4.28 -7.19
N ARG A 16 -6.53 3.16 -7.02
CA ARG A 16 -6.91 2.66 -5.69
C ARG A 16 -5.69 2.21 -4.89
N ALA A 17 -4.72 1.56 -5.54
CA ALA A 17 -3.47 1.16 -4.88
C ALA A 17 -2.64 2.37 -4.43
N PHE A 18 -2.55 3.41 -5.27
CA PHE A 18 -1.89 4.67 -4.91
C PHE A 18 -2.57 5.32 -3.70
N GLU A 19 -3.89 5.52 -3.76
CA GLU A 19 -4.65 6.14 -2.66
C GLU A 19 -4.58 5.31 -1.38
N PHE A 20 -4.64 3.97 -1.49
CA PHE A 20 -4.45 3.08 -0.34
C PHE A 20 -3.08 3.28 0.29
N GLY A 21 -2.00 3.23 -0.51
CA GLY A 21 -0.62 3.39 -0.03
C GLY A 21 -0.37 4.76 0.62
N LYS A 22 -1.01 5.81 0.10
CA LYS A 22 -1.00 7.16 0.69
C LYS A 22 -1.77 7.19 2.01
N ARG A 23 -2.99 6.64 2.05
CA ARG A 23 -3.88 6.60 3.22
C ARG A 23 -3.26 5.86 4.41
N VAL A 24 -2.58 4.74 4.16
CA VAL A 24 -1.94 3.94 5.23
C VAL A 24 -0.55 4.46 5.62
N GLY A 25 -0.07 5.55 4.99
CA GLY A 25 1.25 6.13 5.27
C GLY A 25 2.43 5.31 4.74
N ALA A 26 2.19 4.38 3.80
CA ALA A 26 3.23 3.54 3.22
C ALA A 26 4.02 4.25 2.11
N LEU A 27 3.46 5.29 1.49
CA LEU A 27 4.11 6.04 0.41
C LEU A 27 5.38 6.77 0.89
N LYS A 28 6.52 6.45 0.27
CA LYS A 28 7.82 7.09 0.46
C LYS A 28 8.31 7.66 -0.86
N LYS A 29 8.66 8.95 -0.86
CA LYS A 29 9.28 9.63 -2.00
C LYS A 29 10.80 9.50 -1.87
N ILE A 30 11.44 8.90 -2.88
CA ILE A 30 12.90 8.83 -2.99
C ILE A 30 13.27 9.49 -4.32
N GLY A 31 13.69 10.76 -4.23
CA GLY A 31 13.82 11.62 -5.40
C GLY A 31 12.50 11.67 -6.20
N ARG A 32 12.57 11.35 -7.49
CA ARG A 32 11.39 11.31 -8.38
C ARG A 32 10.55 10.04 -8.23
N ARG A 33 11.06 9.00 -7.57
CA ARG A 33 10.39 7.70 -7.46
C ARG A 33 9.45 7.67 -6.26
N SER A 34 8.32 7.02 -6.45
CA SER A 34 7.36 6.70 -5.39
C SER A 34 7.46 5.21 -5.07
N LEU A 35 7.89 4.89 -3.87
CA LEU A 35 7.96 3.51 -3.35
C LEU A 35 7.02 3.37 -2.15
N TYR A 36 6.67 2.15 -1.82
CA TYR A 36 5.81 1.83 -0.68
C TYR A 36 6.50 0.85 0.26
N ASP A 37 6.32 1.07 1.55
CA ASP A 37 6.85 0.22 2.62
C ASP A 37 5.91 -0.98 2.86
N LYS A 38 6.43 -2.19 2.62
CA LYS A 38 5.68 -3.44 2.78
C LYS A 38 5.21 -3.65 4.21
N SER A 39 6.04 -3.32 5.21
CA SER A 39 5.72 -3.55 6.62
C SER A 39 4.53 -2.71 7.09
N VAL A 40 4.39 -1.50 6.54
CA VAL A 40 3.27 -0.60 6.85
C VAL A 40 1.98 -1.13 6.22
N ILE A 41 2.07 -1.60 4.97
CA ILE A 41 0.95 -2.20 4.26
C ILE A 41 0.47 -3.47 4.99
N ASP A 42 1.37 -4.37 5.35
CA ASP A 42 1.05 -5.62 6.04
C ASP A 42 0.35 -5.34 7.39
N ARG A 43 0.84 -4.35 8.15
CA ARG A 43 0.19 -3.90 9.39
C ARG A 43 -1.20 -3.34 9.14
N ALA A 44 -1.39 -2.58 8.06
CA ALA A 44 -2.70 -2.02 7.72
C ALA A 44 -3.70 -3.11 7.31
N LEU A 45 -3.28 -4.07 6.48
CA LEU A 45 -4.12 -5.20 6.05
C LEU A 45 -4.48 -6.11 7.24
N ASN A 46 -3.52 -6.40 8.12
CA ASN A 46 -3.76 -7.19 9.33
C ASN A 46 -4.76 -6.51 10.29
N ARG A 47 -4.77 -5.17 10.35
CA ARG A 47 -5.76 -4.43 11.12
C ARG A 47 -7.14 -4.54 10.47
N MET A 48 -7.24 -4.30 9.15
CA MET A 48 -8.50 -4.39 8.42
C MET A 48 -9.14 -5.78 8.49
N GLY A 49 -8.35 -6.86 8.37
CA GLY A 49 -8.86 -8.23 8.46
C GLY A 49 -9.24 -8.67 9.89
N ARG A 50 -8.87 -7.92 10.92
CA ARG A 50 -9.30 -8.17 12.32
C ARG A 50 -10.63 -7.50 12.65
N ASP A 51 -10.99 -6.44 11.95
CA ASP A 51 -12.25 -5.71 12.18
C ASP A 51 -13.47 -6.43 11.55
N GLU A 52 -13.27 -7.51 10.77
CA GLU A 52 -14.35 -8.37 10.23
C GLU A 52 -14.71 -9.57 11.12
N LYS A 53 -14.37 -9.54 12.42
CA LYS A 53 -14.81 -10.54 13.41
C LYS A 53 -15.45 -9.89 14.62
#